data_AF-A0A7Y5DFW8-F1
#
_entry.id   AF-A0A7Y5DFW8-F1
#
_cell.length_a   1.000
_cell.length_b   1.000
_cell.length_c   1.000
_cell.angle_alpha   90.00
_cell.angle_beta   90.00
_cell.angle_gamma   90.00
#
_symmetry.space_group_name_H-M   'P 1'
#
loop_
_entity.id
_entity.type
_entity.pdbx_description
1 polymer ?
#
loop_
_entity_poly.entity_id
_entity_poly.type
_entity_poly.pdbx_seq_one_letter_code
_entity_poly.pdbx_strand_id
1 'polypeptide(L)' 'IHAERCLNNASEHYIKLGNEPAEAAVLRLLASLYDTRRDLISARRCLERVISLDQRYGLSELSTDSAHLSTLKRSS' A
#
# COMPACT_ATOMS: atom_id res chain seq x y z
N ILE A 1 0.85 -16.63 -4.26
CA ILE A 1 2.27 -16.24 -4.51
C ILE A 1 2.43 -15.44 -5.80
N HIS A 2 1.80 -15.80 -6.92
CA HIS A 2 1.95 -15.06 -8.19
C HIS A 2 1.56 -13.57 -8.12
N ALA A 3 0.38 -13.24 -7.56
CA ALA A 3 -0.08 -11.86 -7.46
C ALA A 3 0.91 -10.95 -6.70
N GLU A 4 1.43 -11.40 -5.57
CA GLU A 4 2.40 -10.65 -4.77
C GLU A 4 3.68 -10.35 -5.55
N ARG A 5 4.23 -11.34 -6.26
CA ARG A 5 5.45 -11.13 -7.07
C ARG A 5 5.21 -10.14 -8.20
N CYS A 6 4.08 -10.25 -8.90
CA CYS A 6 3.72 -9.30 -9.96
C CYS A 6 3.56 -7.88 -9.41
N LEU A 7 2.91 -7.72 -8.26
CA LEU A 7 2.69 -6.43 -7.63
C LEU A 7 4.01 -5.83 -7.10
N ASN A 8 4.88 -6.62 -6.46
CA ASN A 8 6.19 -6.15 -6.01
C ASN A 8 7.05 -5.68 -7.19
N ASN A 9 7.07 -6.45 -8.29
CA ASN A 9 7.76 -6.05 -9.51
C ASN A 9 7.18 -4.76 -10.11
N ALA A 10 5.85 -4.61 -10.13
CA ALA A 10 5.20 -3.40 -10.61
C ALA A 10 5.55 -2.18 -9.74
N SER A 11 5.55 -2.33 -8.41
CA SER A 11 5.97 -1.29 -7.47
C SER A 11 7.41 -0.85 -7.73
N GLU A 12 8.34 -1.81 -7.91
CA GLU A 12 9.73 -1.52 -8.23
C GLU A 12 9.87 -0.75 -9.56
N HIS A 13 9.11 -1.14 -10.57
CA HIS A 13 9.08 -0.43 -11.85
C HIS A 13 8.57 1.01 -11.73
N TYR A 14 7.48 1.24 -10.98
CA TYR A 14 6.96 2.59 -10.79
C TYR A 14 7.92 3.50 -10.01
N ILE A 15 8.62 2.95 -9.01
CA ILE A 15 9.70 3.66 -8.30
C ILE A 15 10.80 4.08 -9.28
N LYS A 16 11.28 3.16 -10.13
CA LYS A 16 12.32 3.45 -11.14
C LYS A 16 11.88 4.50 -12.17
N LEU A 17 10.58 4.57 -12.47
CA LEU A 17 10.01 5.56 -13.38
C LEU A 17 9.66 6.89 -12.71
N GLY A 18 9.80 7.01 -11.39
CA GLY A 18 9.36 8.18 -10.63
C GLY A 18 7.84 8.38 -10.62
N ASN A 19 7.07 7.33 -10.95
CA ASN A 19 5.60 7.38 -10.99
C ASN A 19 5.02 6.95 -9.64
N GLU A 20 5.25 7.78 -8.63
CA GLU A 20 4.79 7.54 -7.27
C GLU A 20 3.25 7.42 -7.13
N PRO A 21 2.41 8.16 -7.88
CA PRO A 21 0.96 7.92 -7.84
C PRO A 21 0.56 6.50 -8.28
N ALA A 22 1.24 5.93 -9.29
CA ALA A 22 1.01 4.55 -9.70
C ALA A 22 1.56 3.53 -8.68
N GLU A 23 2.67 3.84 -8.02
CA GLU A 23 3.18 3.07 -6.87
C GLU A 23 2.10 2.94 -5.78
N ALA A 24 1.43 4.04 -5.41
CA ALA A 24 0.38 4.05 -4.39
C ALA A 24 -0.77 3.07 -4.72
N ALA A 25 -1.22 3.03 -5.97
CA ALA A 25 -2.27 2.10 -6.39
C ALA A 25 -1.85 0.62 -6.22
N VAL A 26 -0.62 0.27 -6.57
CA VAL A 26 -0.08 -1.08 -6.41
C VAL A 26 0.09 -1.44 -4.94
N LEU A 27 0.56 -0.50 -4.12
CA LEU A 27 0.74 -0.72 -2.68
C LEU A 27 -0.58 -0.98 -1.95
N ARG A 28 -1.71 -0.39 -2.39
CA ARG A 28 -3.04 -0.73 -1.84
C ARG A 28 -3.44 -2.18 -2.11
N LEU A 29 -3.12 -2.69 -3.30
CA LEU A 29 -3.35 -4.10 -3.66
C LEU A 29 -2.47 -5.03 -2.83
N LEU A 30 -1.19 -4.66 -2.61
CA LEU A 30 -0.28 -5.38 -1.72
C LEU A 30 -0.79 -5.38 -0.28
N ALA A 31 -1.22 -4.23 0.24
CA ALA A 31 -1.78 -4.12 1.59
C ALA A 31 -2.97 -5.07 1.78
N SER A 32 -3.91 -5.08 0.83
CA SER A 32 -5.08 -5.97 0.85
C SER A 32 -4.69 -7.44 0.79
N LEU A 33 -3.70 -7.79 -0.04
CA LEU A 33 -3.19 -9.15 -0.16
C LEU A 33 -2.50 -9.63 1.12
N TYR A 34 -1.71 -8.77 1.76
CA TYR A 34 -1.04 -9.09 3.02
C TYR A 34 -2.03 -9.19 4.18
N ASP A 35 -3.02 -8.31 4.26
CA ASP A 35 -4.09 -8.35 5.27
C ASP A 35 -4.89 -9.65 5.18
N THR A 36 -5.29 -10.05 3.96
CA THR A 36 -5.99 -11.32 3.70
C THR A 36 -5.18 -12.54 4.19
N ARG A 37 -3.85 -12.46 4.14
CA ARG A 37 -2.95 -13.52 4.60
C ARG A 37 -2.53 -13.39 6.07
N ARG A 38 -3.10 -12.43 6.81
CA ARG A 38 -2.73 -12.09 8.19
C ARG A 38 -1.28 -11.65 8.37
N ASP A 39 -0.59 -11.25 7.29
CA ASP A 39 0.70 -10.58 7.39
C ASP A 39 0.48 -9.08 7.67
N LEU A 40 0.11 -8.80 8.92
CA LEU A 40 -0.23 -7.44 9.35
C LEU A 40 0.98 -6.51 9.36
N ILE A 41 2.20 -7.03 9.38
CA ILE A 41 3.41 -6.20 9.34
C ILE A 41 3.61 -5.65 7.93
N SER A 42 3.56 -6.53 6.92
CA SER A 42 3.70 -6.12 5.52
C SER A 42 2.53 -5.23 5.08
N ALA A 43 1.31 -5.56 5.49
CA ALA A 43 0.13 -4.74 5.18
C ALA A 43 0.25 -3.31 5.71
N ARG A 44 0.71 -3.14 6.96
CA ARG A 44 0.92 -1.82 7.59
C ARG A 44 1.98 -1.01 6.86
N ARG A 45 3.12 -1.63 6.50
CA ARG A 45 4.19 -0.96 5.75
C ARG A 45 3.70 -0.43 4.40
N CYS A 46 2.89 -1.21 3.69
CA CYS A 46 2.29 -0.77 2.44
C CYS A 46 1.39 0.46 2.66
N LEU A 47 0.49 0.43 3.66
CA LEU A 47 -0.42 1.54 3.94
C LEU A 47 0.31 2.80 4.44
N GLU A 48 1.36 2.65 5.25
CA GLU A 48 2.18 3.79 5.69
C GLU A 48 2.83 4.51 4.51
N ARG A 49 3.33 3.75 3.52
CA ARG A 49 3.86 4.32 2.28
C ARG A 49 2.76 4.97 1.44
N VAL A 50 1.59 4.32 1.28
CA VAL A 50 0.45 4.89 0.54
C VAL A 50 0.01 6.23 1.13
N ILE A 51 -0.18 6.31 2.45
CA ILE A 51 -0.59 7.53 3.14
C ILE A 51 0.42 8.67 2.92
N SER A 52 1.72 8.36 2.97
CA SER A 52 2.76 9.36 2.68
C SER A 52 2.66 9.88 1.25
N LEU A 53 2.35 9.01 0.28
CA LEU A 53 2.16 9.39 -1.12
C LEU A 53 0.88 10.20 -1.31
N ASP A 54 -0.23 9.77 -0.71
CA ASP A 54 -1.51 10.47 -0.81
C ASP A 54 -1.44 11.88 -0.23
N GLN A 55 -0.74 12.06 0.89
CA GLN A 55 -0.48 13.39 1.46
C GLN A 55 0.36 14.26 0.53
N ARG A 56 1.41 13.69 -0.08
CA ARG A 56 2.30 14.41 -1.00
C ARG A 56 1.58 14.88 -2.26
N TYR A 57 0.67 14.05 -2.78
CA TYR A 57 -0.01 14.29 -4.05
C TYR A 57 -1.46 14.77 -3.92
N GLY A 58 -1.98 14.91 -2.69
CA GLY A 58 -3.37 15.34 -2.45
C GLY A 58 -4.41 14.34 -2.96
N LEU A 59 -4.14 13.04 -2.83
CA LEU A 59 -5.03 12.00 -3.36
C LEU A 59 -6.25 11.79 -2.44
N SER A 60 -7.42 11.53 -3.04
CA SER A 60 -8.71 11.37 -2.34
C SER A 60 -8.75 10.20 -1.36
N GLU A 61 -7.93 9.18 -1.61
CA GLU A 61 -7.95 7.92 -0.85
C GLU A 61 -7.30 8.00 0.53
N LEU A 62 -6.63 9.12 0.85
CA LEU A 62 -5.94 9.34 2.12
C LEU A 62 -6.78 8.96 3.34
N SER A 63 -8.06 9.36 3.34
CA SER A 63 -8.98 9.09 4.46
C SER A 63 -9.25 7.60 4.61
N THR A 64 -9.50 6.91 3.51
CA THR A 64 -9.79 5.48 3.48
C THR A 64 -8.57 4.67 3.94
N ASP A 65 -7.40 4.99 3.39
CA ASP A 65 -6.15 4.29 3.71
C ASP A 65 -5.71 4.53 5.17
N SER A 66 -5.93 5.74 5.69
CA SER A 66 -5.70 6.05 7.11
C SER A 66 -6.62 5.27 8.04
N ALA A 67 -7.89 5.08 7.66
CA ALA A 67 -8.84 4.29 8.43
C ALA A 67 -8.47 2.79 8.42
N HIS A 68 -8.04 2.27 7.27
CA HIS A 68 -7.54 0.89 7.16
C HIS A 68 -6.32 0.66 8.04
N LEU A 69 -5.32 1.55 7.97
CA LEU A 69 -4.12 1.47 8.82
C LEU A 69 -4.47 1.50 10.32
N SER A 70 -5.41 2.36 10.70
CA SER A 70 -5.90 2.46 12.09
C SER A 70 -6.59 1.18 12.57
N THR A 71 -7.23 0.44 11.67
CA THR A 71 -7.84 -0.86 11.96
C THR A 71 -6.77 -1.91 12.16
N LEU A 72 -5.78 -2.00 11.26
CA LEU A 72 -4.67 -2.96 11.38
C LEU A 72 -3.84 -2.76 12.66
N LYS A 73 -3.67 -1.51 13.10
CA LYS A 73 -2.95 -1.18 14.34
C LYS A 73 -3.70 -1.60 15.61
N ARG A 74 -5.03 -1.74 15.56
CA ARG A 74 -5.85 -2.23 16.69
C ARG A 74 -5.92 -3.76 16.76
N SER A 75 -5.72 -4.44 15.64
CA SER A 75 -5.81 -5.91 15.53
C SER A 75 -4.51 -6.65 15.85
N SER A 76 -3.47 -5.97 16.34
CA SER A 76 -2.15 -6.54 16.64
C SER A 76 -1.79 -6.48 18.11
#